data_AF-A0A7J5DHZ9-F1
#
_entry.id   AF-A0A7J5DHZ9-F1
#
_cell.length_a   1.000
_cell.length_b   1.000
_cell.length_c   1.000
_cell.angle_alpha   90.00
_cell.angle_beta   90.00
_cell.angle_gamma   90.00
#
_symmetry.space_group_name_H-M   'P 1'
#
loop_
_entity.id
_entity.type
_entity.pdbx_description
1 polymer ?
#
loop_
_entity_poly.entity_id
_entity_poly.type
_entity_poly.pdbx_seq_one_letter_code
_entity_poly.pdbx_strand_id
1 'polypeptide(L)'
;MLADLSPLIAAATQWLTRAYPACGGPLASALCEAQARQAVTVAAWLRYPTPMDAALVAMAGPGGSAKLDWTVGADTTDTADGAEDDAWRTWVDEAVVSWAASLLTDTRLAGLAVSALAAGDHVTIAPVEFGRLRSPDDHDRRAAALLRHPDLLAPVAALHREELIGLLGRGRALVA
;
A
#
# COMPACT_ATOMS: atom_id res chain seq x y z
N MET A 1 16.63 3.77 -18.15
CA MET A 1 16.26 2.96 -16.97
C MET A 1 14.96 3.54 -16.47
N LEU A 2 13.83 2.89 -16.76
CA LEU A 2 12.53 3.30 -16.20
C LEU A 2 12.67 3.13 -14.68
N ALA A 3 12.46 4.19 -13.92
CA ALA A 3 12.51 4.08 -12.48
C ALA A 3 11.39 3.14 -12.04
N ASP A 4 11.77 2.09 -11.32
CA ASP A 4 10.88 1.01 -10.93
C ASP A 4 10.38 1.26 -9.51
N LEU A 5 9.05 1.28 -9.33
CA LEU A 5 8.43 1.39 -8.01
C LEU A 5 8.52 0.07 -7.21
N SER A 6 9.05 -1.01 -7.80
CA SER A 6 9.15 -2.33 -7.17
C SER A 6 9.80 -2.33 -5.78
N PRO A 7 10.92 -1.64 -5.50
CA PRO A 7 11.50 -1.62 -4.15
C PRO A 7 10.57 -0.99 -3.12
N LEU A 8 9.89 0.10 -3.48
CA LEU A 8 8.91 0.77 -2.63
C LEU A 8 7.68 -0.13 -2.40
N ILE A 9 7.17 -0.76 -3.46
CA ILE A 9 6.04 -1.68 -3.37
C ILE A 9 6.38 -2.87 -2.47
N ALA A 10 7.57 -3.44 -2.61
CA ALA A 10 8.05 -4.54 -1.77
C ALA A 10 8.17 -4.11 -0.30
N ALA A 11 8.81 -2.97 -0.02
CA ALA A 11 9.01 -2.45 1.32
C ALA A 11 7.68 -2.13 2.02
N ALA A 12 6.75 -1.44 1.36
CA ALA A 12 5.44 -1.12 1.92
C ALA A 12 4.56 -2.37 2.11
N THR A 13 4.63 -3.34 1.19
CA THR A 13 3.95 -4.65 1.35
C THR A 13 4.49 -5.38 2.59
N GLN A 14 5.81 -5.43 2.73
CA GLN A 14 6.48 -6.06 3.87
C GLN A 14 6.14 -5.36 5.19
N TRP A 15 6.07 -4.03 5.19
CA TRP A 15 5.65 -3.28 6.38
C TRP A 15 4.25 -3.71 6.83
N LEU A 16 3.28 -3.71 5.91
CA LEU A 16 1.90 -4.10 6.20
C LEU A 16 1.76 -5.54 6.68
N THR A 17 2.46 -6.50 6.05
CA THR A 17 2.37 -7.91 6.43
C THR A 17 3.12 -8.25 7.71
N ARG A 18 4.15 -7.45 8.09
CA ARG A 18 4.80 -7.53 9.40
C ARG A 18 3.93 -6.92 10.51
N ALA A 19 3.29 -5.78 10.24
CA ALA A 19 2.41 -5.10 11.21
C ALA A 19 1.07 -5.84 11.44
N TYR A 20 0.51 -6.42 10.37
CA TYR A 20 -0.78 -7.10 10.37
C TYR A 20 -0.65 -8.50 9.76
N PRO A 21 -0.09 -9.48 10.50
CA PRO A 21 0.21 -10.79 9.97
C PRO A 21 -1.04 -11.59 9.60
N ALA A 22 -0.86 -12.56 8.72
CA ALA A 22 -1.95 -13.45 8.30
C ALA A 22 -2.44 -14.33 9.45
N CYS A 23 -3.73 -14.67 9.44
CA CYS A 23 -4.31 -15.63 10.37
C CYS A 23 -4.33 -17.03 9.73
N GLY A 24 -3.23 -17.78 9.86
CA GLY A 24 -3.18 -19.16 9.40
C GLY A 24 -1.78 -19.66 8.99
N GLY A 25 -1.76 -20.70 8.15
CA GLY A 25 -0.53 -21.30 7.62
C GLY A 25 0.04 -20.60 6.38
N PRO A 26 1.04 -21.20 5.70
CA PRO A 26 1.77 -20.56 4.60
C PRO A 26 0.90 -20.04 3.45
N LEU A 27 -0.19 -20.75 3.11
CA LEU A 27 -1.16 -20.29 2.11
C LEU A 27 -1.86 -18.99 2.55
N ALA A 28 -2.23 -18.88 3.83
CA ALA A 28 -2.85 -17.67 4.37
C ALA A 28 -1.85 -16.49 4.34
N SER A 29 -0.58 -16.74 4.65
CA SER A 29 0.49 -15.73 4.51
C SER A 29 0.62 -15.24 3.08
N ALA A 30 0.65 -16.16 2.10
CA ALA A 30 0.74 -15.80 0.68
C ALA A 30 -0.48 -15.00 0.20
N LEU A 31 -1.68 -15.34 0.65
CA LEU A 31 -2.90 -14.59 0.30
C LEU A 31 -2.98 -13.22 0.98
N CYS A 32 -2.52 -13.12 2.23
CA CYS A 32 -2.40 -11.84 2.93
C CYS A 32 -1.42 -10.92 2.20
N GLU A 33 -0.24 -11.44 1.85
CA GLU A 33 0.77 -10.70 1.09
C GLU A 33 0.26 -10.29 -0.30
N ALA A 34 -0.44 -11.17 -1.02
CA ALA A 34 -1.01 -10.85 -2.33
C ALA A 34 -2.03 -9.69 -2.23
N GLN A 35 -2.84 -9.66 -1.18
CA GLN A 35 -3.80 -8.59 -0.94
C GLN A 35 -3.10 -7.27 -0.57
N ALA A 36 -2.12 -7.30 0.33
CA ALA A 36 -1.29 -6.15 0.68
C ALA A 36 -0.61 -5.58 -0.57
N ARG A 37 0.02 -6.44 -1.38
CA ARG A 37 0.70 -6.05 -2.62
C ARG A 37 -0.25 -5.38 -3.60
N GLN A 38 -1.46 -5.91 -3.82
CA GLN A 38 -2.45 -5.27 -4.69
C GLN A 38 -2.82 -3.86 -4.19
N ALA A 39 -3.04 -3.69 -2.89
CA ALA A 39 -3.37 -2.38 -2.32
C ALA A 39 -2.22 -1.38 -2.47
N VAL A 40 -0.99 -1.82 -2.17
CA VAL A 40 0.23 -1.01 -2.27
C VAL A 40 0.53 -0.63 -3.71
N THR A 41 0.38 -1.54 -4.67
CA THR A 41 0.56 -1.21 -6.09
C THR A 41 -0.42 -0.13 -6.54
N VAL A 42 -1.71 -0.26 -6.19
CA VAL A 42 -2.72 0.77 -6.52
C VAL A 42 -2.35 2.11 -5.87
N ALA A 43 -1.98 2.12 -4.60
CA ALA A 43 -1.59 3.33 -3.89
C ALA A 43 -0.33 3.98 -4.49
N ALA A 44 0.69 3.19 -4.81
CA ALA A 44 1.94 3.68 -5.40
C ALA A 44 1.72 4.30 -6.79
N TRP A 45 0.89 3.67 -7.64
CA TRP A 45 0.57 4.21 -8.97
C TRP A 45 -0.29 5.48 -8.91
N LEU A 46 -1.15 5.61 -7.90
CA LEU A 46 -1.88 6.86 -7.67
C LEU A 46 -0.96 7.99 -7.18
N ARG A 47 0.05 7.65 -6.36
CA ARG A 47 0.98 8.61 -5.77
C ARG A 47 2.05 9.08 -6.76
N TYR A 48 2.54 8.18 -7.60
CA TYR A 48 3.58 8.43 -8.59
C TYR A 48 3.07 8.08 -9.99
N PRO A 49 2.17 8.90 -10.55
CA PRO A 49 1.46 8.59 -11.78
C PRO A 49 2.32 8.73 -13.05
N THR A 50 3.56 9.21 -12.96
CA THR A 50 4.46 9.35 -14.11
C THR A 50 5.81 8.68 -13.89
N PRO A 51 6.52 8.29 -14.97
CA PRO A 51 7.90 7.80 -14.86
C PRO A 51 8.86 8.81 -14.22
N MET A 52 8.57 10.12 -14.35
CA MET A 52 9.36 11.18 -13.71
C MET A 52 9.17 11.15 -12.19
N ASP A 53 7.95 10.96 -11.71
CA ASP A 53 7.67 10.83 -10.27
C ASP A 53 8.38 9.61 -9.67
N ALA A 54 8.35 8.47 -10.38
CA ALA A 54 9.08 7.27 -9.99
C ALA A 54 10.61 7.51 -9.93
N ALA A 55 11.17 8.29 -10.86
CA ALA A 55 12.59 8.63 -10.86
C ALA A 55 12.96 9.57 -9.72
N LEU A 56 12.10 10.55 -9.42
CA LEU A 56 12.31 11.47 -8.32
C LEU A 56 12.30 10.75 -6.97
N VAL A 57 11.35 9.85 -6.72
CA VAL A 57 11.33 9.08 -5.47
C VAL A 57 12.51 8.11 -5.36
N ALA A 58 12.94 7.51 -6.47
CA ALA A 58 14.12 6.66 -6.48
C ALA A 58 15.42 7.43 -6.12
N MET A 59 15.49 8.73 -6.45
CA MET A 59 16.65 9.58 -6.10
C MET A 59 16.54 10.22 -4.71
N ALA A 60 15.35 10.68 -4.31
CA ALA A 60 15.14 11.38 -3.03
C ALA A 60 14.91 10.44 -1.85
N GLY A 61 14.44 9.22 -2.12
CA GLY A 61 13.94 8.28 -1.13
C GLY A 61 12.48 8.57 -0.70
N PRO A 62 11.73 7.55 -0.25
CA PRO A 62 10.32 7.68 0.14
C PRO A 62 10.06 8.15 1.59
N GLY A 63 11.10 8.45 2.36
CA GLY A 63 10.98 9.02 3.72
C GLY A 63 11.04 8.02 4.88
N GLY A 64 10.70 6.75 4.65
CA GLY A 64 10.92 5.64 5.58
C GLY A 64 9.77 5.32 6.55
N SER A 65 9.93 4.27 7.36
CA SER A 65 8.86 3.69 8.21
C SER A 65 8.71 4.29 9.61
N ALA A 66 9.61 5.16 10.07
CA ALA A 66 9.73 5.52 11.49
C ALA A 66 8.41 5.98 12.14
N LYS A 67 7.65 6.86 11.47
CA LYS A 67 6.36 7.35 12.00
C LYS A 67 5.27 6.28 11.95
N LEU A 68 5.29 5.38 10.97
CA LEU A 68 4.39 4.23 10.92
C LEU A 68 4.68 3.25 12.07
N ASP A 69 5.96 2.96 12.33
CA ASP A 69 6.40 2.09 13.41
C ASP A 69 5.93 2.64 14.77
N TRP A 70 6.13 3.94 15.00
CA TRP A 70 5.62 4.64 16.17
C TRP A 70 4.09 4.57 16.27
N THR A 71 3.37 4.71 15.16
CA THR A 71 1.89 4.68 15.12
C THR A 71 1.32 3.31 15.51
N VAL A 72 2.00 2.22 15.16
CA VAL A 72 1.58 0.84 15.53
C VAL A 72 2.14 0.43 16.91
N GLY A 73 2.91 1.31 17.56
CA GLY A 73 3.52 1.01 18.86
C GLY A 73 4.69 0.03 18.78
N ALA A 74 5.30 -0.11 17.60
CA ALA A 74 6.57 -0.81 17.44
C ALA A 74 7.69 0.15 17.91
N ASP A 75 7.97 0.13 19.21
CA ASP A 75 9.09 0.87 19.79
C ASP A 75 10.40 0.35 19.18
N THR A 76 11.09 1.20 18.40
CA THR A 76 12.32 0.85 17.67
C THR A 76 13.56 0.83 18.57
N THR A 77 13.40 0.71 19.89
CA THR A 77 14.49 0.90 20.85
C THR A 77 15.39 -0.31 21.10
N ASP A 78 15.14 -1.49 20.50
CA ASP A 78 16.04 -2.65 20.67
C ASP A 78 16.15 -3.50 19.41
N THR A 79 17.05 -3.14 18.50
CA THR A 79 17.81 -4.11 17.70
C THR A 79 19.05 -3.44 17.10
N ALA A 80 20.09 -3.32 17.91
CA ALA A 80 21.43 -2.91 17.46
C ALA A 80 22.21 -4.03 16.74
N ASP A 81 21.54 -5.07 16.23
CA ASP A 81 22.17 -6.30 15.71
C ASP A 81 21.85 -6.63 14.23
N GLY A 82 21.31 -5.70 13.43
CA GLY A 82 20.85 -6.03 12.07
C GLY A 82 20.75 -4.88 11.06
N ALA A 83 21.81 -4.06 10.92
CA ALA A 83 21.80 -2.91 10.00
C ALA A 83 21.43 -3.24 8.53
N GLU A 84 21.62 -4.48 8.07
CA GLU A 84 21.24 -4.91 6.71
C GLU A 84 19.76 -5.33 6.60
N ASP A 85 19.16 -5.93 7.64
CA ASP A 85 17.76 -6.38 7.62
C ASP A 85 16.75 -5.23 7.81
N ASP A 86 17.24 -4.02 8.10
CA ASP A 86 16.45 -2.81 8.25
C ASP A 86 16.52 -1.87 7.04
N ALA A 87 17.37 -2.15 6.04
CA ALA A 87 17.56 -1.27 4.88
C ALA A 87 16.25 -1.00 4.10
N TRP A 88 15.36 -1.99 4.02
CA TRP A 88 14.05 -1.86 3.39
C TRP A 88 13.13 -0.85 4.09
N ARG A 89 13.34 -0.55 5.38
CA ARG A 89 12.54 0.44 6.12
C ARG A 89 12.71 1.86 5.57
N THR A 90 13.86 2.17 4.96
CA THR A 90 14.10 3.46 4.30
C THR A 90 13.35 3.60 2.99
N TRP A 91 12.92 2.47 2.40
CA TRP A 91 12.14 2.40 1.16
C TRP A 91 10.62 2.39 1.39
N VAL A 92 10.17 2.54 2.63
CA VAL A 92 8.74 2.66 2.94
C VAL A 92 8.28 4.11 2.70
N ASP A 93 7.18 4.27 1.97
CA ASP A 93 6.48 5.57 1.87
C ASP A 93 5.23 5.54 2.76
N GLU A 94 5.15 6.49 3.70
CA GLU A 94 4.05 6.60 4.66
C GLU A 94 2.69 6.83 3.98
N ALA A 95 2.64 7.68 2.95
CA ALA A 95 1.41 7.98 2.24
C ALA A 95 0.92 6.75 1.47
N VAL A 96 1.82 6.03 0.79
CA VAL A 96 1.49 4.78 0.08
C VAL A 96 0.96 3.72 1.05
N VAL A 97 1.59 3.55 2.21
CA VAL A 97 1.11 2.60 3.24
C VAL A 97 -0.26 3.02 3.78
N SER A 98 -0.44 4.30 4.12
CA SER A 98 -1.70 4.84 4.63
C SER A 98 -2.84 4.73 3.62
N TRP A 99 -2.55 4.99 2.35
CA TRP A 99 -3.50 4.82 1.25
C TRP A 99 -3.84 3.34 1.07
N ALA A 100 -2.85 2.45 1.03
CA ALA A 100 -3.08 1.01 0.95
C ALA A 100 -3.96 0.50 2.11
N ALA A 101 -3.70 0.95 3.35
CA ALA A 101 -4.51 0.65 4.52
C ALA A 101 -5.98 1.12 4.36
N SER A 102 -6.18 2.32 3.80
CA SER A 102 -7.51 2.84 3.48
C SER A 102 -8.22 2.00 2.41
N LEU A 103 -7.50 1.54 1.38
CA LEU A 103 -8.06 0.70 0.31
C LEU A 103 -8.39 -0.72 0.79
N LEU A 104 -7.59 -1.28 1.71
CA LEU A 104 -7.82 -2.62 2.28
C LEU A 104 -9.08 -2.68 3.16
N THR A 105 -9.38 -1.57 3.85
CA THR A 105 -10.52 -1.45 4.78
C THR A 105 -11.80 -0.93 4.13
N ASP A 106 -11.71 -0.26 2.98
CA ASP A 106 -12.85 0.28 2.25
C ASP A 106 -12.86 -0.20 0.78
N THR A 107 -13.62 -1.25 0.50
CA THR A 107 -13.72 -1.85 -0.84
C THR A 107 -14.35 -0.89 -1.86
N ARG A 108 -15.19 0.05 -1.44
CA ARG A 108 -15.76 1.06 -2.34
C ARG A 108 -14.66 2.04 -2.75
N LEU A 109 -13.85 2.50 -1.81
CA LEU A 109 -12.69 3.35 -2.09
C LEU A 109 -11.69 2.63 -3.01
N ALA A 110 -11.44 1.34 -2.78
CA ALA A 110 -10.62 0.51 -3.66
C ALA A 110 -11.16 0.46 -5.10
N GLY A 111 -12.48 0.34 -5.27
CA GLY A 111 -13.11 0.41 -6.58
C GLY A 111 -12.86 1.74 -7.29
N LEU A 112 -13.00 2.86 -6.57
CA LEU A 112 -12.74 4.20 -7.11
C LEU A 112 -11.27 4.40 -7.52
N ALA A 113 -10.35 3.94 -6.68
CA ALA A 113 -8.92 4.01 -6.94
C ALA A 113 -8.52 3.26 -8.22
N VAL A 114 -9.00 2.02 -8.37
CA VAL A 114 -8.72 1.21 -9.56
C VAL A 114 -9.35 1.82 -10.82
N SER A 115 -10.57 2.36 -10.72
CA SER A 115 -11.18 3.08 -11.84
C SER A 115 -10.41 4.34 -12.24
N ALA A 116 -9.85 5.08 -11.27
CA ALA A 116 -9.02 6.24 -11.56
C ALA A 116 -7.72 5.86 -12.29
N LEU A 117 -7.10 4.73 -11.93
CA LEU A 117 -5.92 4.22 -12.63
C LEU A 117 -6.24 3.79 -14.07
N ALA A 118 -7.39 3.16 -14.30
CA ALA A 118 -7.82 2.76 -15.64
C ALA A 118 -8.07 3.94 -16.59
N ALA A 119 -8.32 5.14 -16.05
CA ALA A 119 -8.49 6.36 -16.83
C ALA A 119 -7.16 7.10 -17.09
N GLY A 120 -6.05 6.71 -16.46
CA GLY A 120 -4.74 7.36 -16.58
C GLY A 120 -3.80 6.69 -17.59
N ASP A 121 -2.73 7.40 -17.97
CA ASP A 121 -1.74 6.99 -18.98
C ASP A 121 -0.87 5.76 -18.60
N HIS A 122 -1.02 5.22 -17.40
CA HIS A 122 -0.31 4.01 -16.96
C HIS A 122 -0.80 2.72 -17.65
N VAL A 123 -1.89 2.76 -18.44
CA VAL A 123 -2.46 1.60 -19.14
C VAL A 123 -1.69 1.30 -20.44
N THR A 124 -0.41 0.95 -20.30
CA THR A 124 0.29 0.09 -21.28
C THR A 124 0.55 -1.31 -20.72
N ILE A 125 0.27 -1.51 -19.43
CA ILE A 125 0.27 -2.82 -18.79
C ILE A 125 -1.16 -3.34 -18.82
N ALA A 126 -1.34 -4.59 -19.26
CA ALA A 126 -2.63 -5.30 -19.32
C ALA A 126 -3.51 -5.03 -18.09
N PRO A 127 -4.85 -5.13 -18.17
CA PRO A 127 -5.73 -4.88 -17.03
C PRO A 127 -5.33 -5.79 -15.86
N VAL A 128 -4.54 -5.26 -14.93
CA VAL A 128 -4.21 -5.94 -13.69
C VAL A 128 -5.51 -5.94 -12.90
N GLU A 129 -6.20 -7.06 -12.92
CA GLU A 129 -7.41 -7.21 -12.16
C GLU A 129 -7.01 -7.28 -10.67
N PHE A 130 -7.13 -6.14 -9.99
CA PHE A 130 -7.00 -6.03 -8.53
C PHE A 130 -8.20 -6.68 -7.81
N GLY A 131 -8.54 -7.92 -8.22
CA GLY A 131 -9.73 -8.66 -7.82
C GLY A 131 -9.74 -8.98 -6.34
N ARG A 132 -8.61 -9.42 -5.77
CA ARG A 132 -8.53 -9.69 -4.32
C ARG A 132 -8.68 -8.42 -3.49
N LEU A 133 -8.25 -7.27 -4.00
CA LEU A 133 -8.47 -5.97 -3.36
C LEU A 133 -9.96 -5.55 -3.40
N ARG A 134 -10.57 -5.60 -4.59
CA ARG A 134 -11.94 -5.11 -4.85
C ARG A 134 -13.07 -6.07 -4.49
N SER A 135 -12.79 -7.36 -4.47
CA SER A 135 -13.80 -8.42 -4.26
C SER A 135 -13.12 -9.66 -3.66
N PRO A 136 -12.54 -9.55 -2.45
CA PRO A 136 -11.91 -10.70 -1.79
C PRO A 136 -12.96 -11.78 -1.52
N ASP A 137 -12.60 -13.03 -1.77
CA ASP A 137 -13.41 -14.19 -1.38
C ASP A 137 -13.31 -14.47 0.13
N ASP A 138 -14.03 -15.47 0.63
CA ASP A 138 -14.02 -15.81 2.06
C ASP A 138 -12.69 -16.39 2.55
N HIS A 139 -11.87 -16.93 1.65
CA HIS A 139 -10.53 -17.39 2.01
C HIS A 139 -9.56 -16.21 2.12
N ASP A 140 -9.63 -15.27 1.18
CA ASP A 140 -8.90 -14.00 1.21
C ASP A 140 -9.19 -13.22 2.49
N ARG A 141 -10.47 -13.06 2.85
CA ARG A 141 -10.87 -12.34 4.08
C ARG A 141 -10.36 -13.00 5.34
N ARG A 142 -10.42 -14.34 5.43
CA ARG A 142 -9.91 -15.08 6.59
C ARG A 142 -8.39 -15.00 6.69
N ALA A 143 -7.69 -15.12 5.57
CA ALA A 143 -6.23 -15.05 5.52
C ALA A 143 -5.71 -13.67 5.97
N ALA A 144 -6.39 -12.60 5.56
CA ALA A 144 -6.03 -11.20 5.82
C ALA A 144 -6.90 -10.53 6.89
N ALA A 145 -7.41 -11.29 7.87
CA ALA A 145 -8.39 -10.77 8.83
C ALA A 145 -7.87 -9.54 9.60
N LEU A 146 -6.62 -9.55 10.08
CA LEU A 146 -6.01 -8.39 10.73
C LEU A 146 -5.75 -7.25 9.74
N LEU A 147 -5.19 -7.57 8.57
CA LEU A 147 -4.84 -6.62 7.49
C LEU A 147 -6.07 -5.90 6.89
N ARG A 148 -7.28 -6.39 7.16
CA ARG A 148 -8.53 -5.77 6.71
C ARG A 148 -9.45 -5.31 7.84
N HIS A 149 -9.03 -5.44 9.09
CA HIS A 149 -9.87 -5.04 10.20
C HIS A 149 -9.91 -3.49 10.28
N PRO A 150 -11.08 -2.85 10.12
CA PRO A 150 -11.16 -1.40 10.03
C PRO A 150 -10.57 -0.71 11.26
N ASP A 151 -10.84 -1.24 12.46
CA ASP A 151 -10.36 -0.63 13.70
C ASP A 151 -8.84 -0.79 13.90
N LEU A 152 -8.23 -1.87 13.38
CA LEU A 152 -6.78 -2.10 13.55
C LEU A 152 -5.97 -1.24 12.59
N LEU A 153 -6.47 -1.01 11.38
CA LEU A 153 -5.81 -0.15 10.40
C LEU A 153 -6.20 1.32 10.56
N ALA A 154 -7.23 1.67 11.33
CA ALA A 154 -7.70 3.04 11.48
C ALA A 154 -6.58 4.06 11.79
N PRO A 155 -5.62 3.81 12.70
CA PRO A 155 -4.53 4.76 12.98
C PRO A 155 -3.65 5.03 11.76
N VAL A 156 -3.30 4.00 11.00
CA VAL A 156 -2.44 4.09 9.82
C VAL A 156 -3.21 4.67 8.64
N ALA A 157 -4.44 4.21 8.42
CA ALA A 157 -5.31 4.67 7.34
C ALA A 157 -5.61 6.18 7.48
N ALA A 158 -5.82 6.68 8.71
CA ALA A 158 -6.15 8.07 8.94
C ALA A 158 -5.03 9.06 8.58
N LEU A 159 -3.75 8.65 8.55
CA LEU A 159 -2.61 9.55 8.34
C LEU A 159 -2.71 10.37 7.05
N HIS A 160 -3.09 9.74 5.92
CA HIS A 160 -3.15 10.38 4.60
C HIS A 160 -4.47 10.12 3.86
N ARG A 161 -5.53 9.66 4.55
CA ARG A 161 -6.83 9.33 3.93
C ARG A 161 -7.47 10.53 3.23
N GLU A 162 -7.39 11.72 3.81
CA GLU A 162 -7.98 12.93 3.22
C GLU A 162 -7.31 13.29 1.89
N GLU A 163 -5.99 13.09 1.79
CA GLU A 163 -5.24 13.33 0.55
C GLU A 163 -5.71 12.39 -0.57
N LEU A 164 -5.87 11.10 -0.25
CA LEU A 164 -6.39 10.09 -1.18
C LEU A 164 -7.80 10.46 -1.66
N ILE A 165 -8.71 10.82 -0.75
CA ILE A 165 -10.08 11.22 -1.10
C ILE A 165 -10.06 12.48 -1.99
N GLY A 166 -9.24 13.47 -1.66
CA GLY A 166 -9.07 14.69 -2.46
C GLY A 166 -8.52 14.41 -3.86
N LEU A 167 -7.57 13.48 -3.99
CA LEU A 167 -7.04 13.03 -5.29
C LEU A 167 -8.13 12.36 -6.15
N LEU A 168 -8.86 11.41 -5.58
CA LEU A 168 -9.93 10.70 -6.30
C LEU A 168 -11.14 11.59 -6.62
N GLY A 169 -11.41 12.61 -5.78
CA GLY A 169 -12.42 13.64 -6.05
C GLY A 169 -12.06 14.53 -7.24
N ARG A 170 -10.80 14.97 -7.35
CA ARG A 170 -10.30 15.77 -8.48
C ARG A 170 -10.34 14.99 -9.80
N GLY A 171 -9.96 13.71 -9.79
CA GLY A 171 -10.01 12.84 -10.97
C GLY A 171 -11.43 12.71 -11.56
N ARG A 172 -12.47 12.74 -10.71
CA ARG A 172 -13.87 12.73 -11.16
C ARG A 172 -14.32 14.05 -11.78
N ALA A 173 -13.85 15.18 -11.27
CA ALA A 173 -14.21 16.50 -11.77
C ALA A 173 -13.63 16.79 -13.17
N LEU A 174 -12.55 16.11 -13.57
CA LEU A 174 -11.94 16.25 -14.89
C LEU A 174 -12.61 15.38 -15.98
N VAL A 175 -13.48 14.44 -15.60
CA VAL A 175 -14.15 13.49 -16.51
C VAL A 175 -15.63 13.87 -16.76
N ALA A 176 -16.19 14.81 -15.98
CA ALA A 176 -17.56 15.30 -16.09
C ALA A 176 -17.64 16.57 -16.95
#